data_AF-A0A7C3DBU8-F1
#
_entry.id   AF-A0A7C3DBU8-F1
#
_cell.length_a   1.000
_cell.length_b   1.000
_cell.length_c   1.000
_cell.angle_alpha   90.00
_cell.angle_beta   90.00
_cell.angle_gamma   90.00
#
_symmetry.space_group_name_H-M   'P 1'
#
loop_
_entity.id
_entity.type
_entity.pdbx_description
1 polymer ?
#
loop_
_entity_poly.entity_id
_entity_poly.type
_entity_poly.pdbx_seq_one_letter_code
_entity_poly.pdbx_strand_id
1 'polypeptide(L)'
;MGELSSRREFLRVAATGLGAVAVGPLLRSQARKSHRPNILFAISDDQSWPHASAYGCRFAHTPNFDRVAREGVLFTHTFAAAPQCSPN
;
A
#
# COMPACT_ATOMS: atom_id res chain seq x y z
N MET A 1 17.47 23.77 -64.94
CA MET A 1 16.85 22.45 -64.67
C MET A 1 17.05 22.15 -63.19
N GLY A 2 16.06 22.14 -62.32
CA GLY A 2 14.64 22.45 -62.41
C GLY A 2 14.21 22.78 -60.98
N GLU A 3 13.33 23.77 -60.87
CA GLU A 3 12.87 24.39 -59.63
C GLU A 3 12.49 23.41 -58.52
N LEU A 4 12.71 23.91 -57.30
CA LEU A 4 12.13 23.49 -56.04
C LEU A 4 10.65 23.10 -56.20
N SER A 5 10.40 21.82 -56.52
CA SER A 5 9.06 21.34 -56.82
C SER A 5 8.41 20.75 -55.57
N SER A 6 7.62 21.62 -54.94
CA SER A 6 6.25 21.33 -54.50
C SER A 6 6.01 21.50 -53.00
N ARG A 7 5.14 22.48 -52.72
CA ARG A 7 4.44 22.69 -51.43
C ARG A 7 3.80 21.41 -50.87
N ARG A 8 3.55 20.41 -51.72
CA ARG A 8 3.01 19.09 -51.34
C ARG A 8 3.99 18.26 -50.52
N GLU A 9 5.29 18.40 -50.73
CA GLU A 9 6.31 17.68 -49.95
C GLU A 9 6.48 18.31 -48.56
N PHE A 10 6.45 19.65 -48.49
CA PHE A 10 6.43 20.39 -47.22
C PHE A 10 5.17 20.08 -46.39
N LEU A 11 3.99 19.97 -47.02
CA LEU A 11 2.76 19.56 -46.36
C LEU A 11 2.77 18.08 -45.91
N ARG A 12 3.47 17.19 -46.63
CA ARG A 12 3.63 15.79 -46.23
C ARG A 12 4.53 15.64 -45.01
N VAL A 13 5.64 16.39 -44.94
CA VAL A 13 6.54 16.40 -43.77
C VAL A 13 5.86 17.05 -42.55
N ALA A 14 5.08 18.12 -42.76
CA ALA A 14 4.27 18.73 -41.70
C ALA A 14 3.15 17.81 -41.18
N ALA A 15 2.55 16.99 -42.05
CA ALA A 15 1.52 16.02 -41.65
C ALA A 15 2.08 14.85 -40.81
N THR A 16 3.32 14.41 -41.07
CA THR A 16 3.99 13.42 -40.21
C THR A 16 4.51 14.01 -38.89
N GLY A 17 4.72 15.32 -38.83
CA GLY A 17 5.12 16.03 -37.60
C GLY A 17 4.01 16.17 -36.55
N LEU A 18 2.74 16.11 -36.95
CA LEU A 18 1.59 16.18 -36.02
C LEU A 18 1.10 14.79 -35.55
N GLY A 19 1.40 13.72 -36.28
CA GLY A 19 0.94 12.36 -35.92
C GLY A 19 1.61 11.79 -34.66
N ALA A 20 2.86 12.17 -34.39
CA ALA A 20 3.59 11.70 -33.20
C ALA A 20 3.18 12.43 -31.90
N VAL A 21 2.56 13.61 -32.00
CA VAL A 21 2.13 14.38 -30.82
C VAL A 21 0.71 14.00 -30.37
N ALA A 22 -0.12 13.46 -31.27
CA ALA A 22 -1.51 13.10 -30.96
C ALA A 22 -1.67 11.73 -30.27
N VAL A 23 -0.65 10.87 -30.25
CA VAL A 23 -0.67 9.59 -29.50
C VAL A 23 -0.15 9.78 -28.06
N GLY A 24 0.49 10.92 -27.77
CA GLY A 24 1.11 11.23 -26.49
C GLY A 24 0.20 11.22 -25.25
N PRO A 25 -1.08 11.64 -25.28
CA PRO A 25 -1.87 11.70 -24.05
C PRO A 25 -2.65 10.41 -23.75
N LEU A 26 -2.56 9.36 -24.56
CA LEU A 26 -3.32 8.12 -24.29
C LEU A 26 -2.71 7.23 -23.21
N LEU A 27 -1.49 7.52 -22.76
CA LEU A 27 -0.97 6.97 -21.51
C LEU A 27 -1.52 7.78 -20.34
N ARG A 28 -2.85 7.69 -20.13
CA ARG A 28 -3.44 8.03 -18.84
C ARG A 28 -2.72 7.17 -17.80
N SER A 29 -1.89 7.80 -16.97
CA SER A 29 -1.42 7.20 -15.73
C SER A 29 -2.65 6.77 -14.95
N GLN A 30 -2.96 5.47 -14.99
CA GLN A 30 -3.99 4.90 -14.17
C GLN A 30 -3.47 5.01 -12.75
N ALA A 31 -3.88 6.08 -12.06
CA ALA A 31 -3.59 6.27 -10.65
C ALA A 31 -4.04 4.99 -9.95
N ARG A 32 -3.07 4.13 -9.60
CA ARG A 32 -3.34 2.99 -8.74
C ARG A 32 -3.97 3.60 -7.51
N LYS A 33 -5.27 3.36 -7.31
CA LYS A 33 -5.92 3.66 -6.02
C LYS A 33 -5.04 2.97 -4.99
N SER A 34 -4.23 3.76 -4.28
CA SER A 34 -3.41 3.25 -3.20
C SER A 34 -4.38 2.55 -2.27
N HIS A 35 -4.27 1.23 -2.20
CA HIS A 35 -5.17 0.42 -1.40
C HIS A 35 -4.80 0.70 0.05
N ARG A 36 -5.46 1.71 0.64
CA ARG A 36 -5.26 2.07 2.04
C ARG A 36 -5.87 0.96 2.87
N PRO A 37 -5.07 0.22 3.66
CA PRO A 37 -5.63 -0.80 4.54
C PRO A 37 -6.49 -0.12 5.61
N ASN A 38 -7.53 -0.81 6.04
CA ASN A 38 -8.20 -0.46 7.30
C ASN A 38 -7.35 -0.96 8.45
N ILE A 39 -7.16 -0.14 9.48
CA ILE A 39 -6.39 -0.50 10.67
C ILE A 39 -7.37 -0.67 11.82
N LEU A 40 -7.42 -1.87 12.40
CA LEU A 40 -8.12 -2.14 13.65
C LEU A 40 -7.10 -2.19 14.78
N PHE A 41 -7.24 -1.28 15.75
CA PHE A 41 -6.46 -1.30 16.99
C PHE A 41 -7.33 -1.85 18.11
N ALA A 42 -6.92 -2.99 18.69
CA ALA A 42 -7.61 -3.66 19.78
C ALA A 42 -6.65 -3.79 20.97
N ILE A 43 -7.10 -3.39 22.16
CA ILE A 43 -6.35 -3.42 23.40
C ILE A 43 -7.16 -4.16 24.46
N SER A 44 -6.48 -4.93 25.30
CA SER A 44 -7.05 -5.51 26.51
C SER A 44 -6.50 -4.76 27.72
N ASP A 45 -7.39 -4.29 28.58
CA ASP A 45 -7.01 -3.67 29.85
C ASP A 45 -6.46 -4.73 30.82
N ASP A 46 -5.48 -4.34 31.65
CA ASP A 46 -4.82 -5.18 32.66
C ASP A 46 -4.31 -6.57 32.19
N GLN A 47 -4.07 -6.74 30.89
CA GLN A 47 -3.55 -8.01 30.37
C GLN A 47 -2.04 -8.13 30.60
N SER A 48 -1.64 -9.03 31.49
CA SER A 48 -0.23 -9.41 31.61
C SER A 48 0.21 -10.32 30.45
N TRP A 49 1.49 -10.22 30.06
CA TRP A 49 2.04 -10.94 28.91
C TRP A 49 1.83 -12.47 28.91
N PRO A 50 1.90 -13.23 30.04
CA PRO A 50 1.78 -14.69 29.98
C PRO A 50 0.32 -15.15 29.91
N HIS A 51 -0.66 -14.24 29.88
CA HIS A 51 -2.09 -14.55 29.98
C HIS A 51 -2.81 -14.67 28.63
N ALA A 52 -2.14 -15.15 27.60
CA ALA A 52 -2.77 -15.63 26.36
C ALA A 52 -2.18 -16.98 25.93
N SER A 53 -2.97 -17.86 25.32
CA SER A 53 -2.52 -19.20 24.94
C SER A 53 -1.40 -19.19 23.91
N ALA A 54 -1.36 -18.20 23.02
CA ALA A 54 -0.22 -17.95 22.13
C ALA A 54 1.13 -17.72 22.85
N TYR A 55 1.12 -17.28 24.12
CA TYR A 55 2.33 -17.16 24.95
C TYR A 55 2.58 -18.39 25.83
N GLY A 56 1.83 -19.48 25.64
CA GLY A 56 1.95 -20.72 26.43
C GLY A 56 1.09 -20.77 27.69
N CYS A 57 0.14 -19.84 27.86
CA CYS A 57 -0.82 -19.90 28.96
C CYS A 57 -1.63 -21.20 28.90
N ARG A 58 -1.66 -21.96 30.00
CA ARG A 58 -2.42 -23.23 30.07
C ARG A 58 -3.87 -23.06 30.50
N PHE A 59 -4.23 -21.93 31.09
CA PHE A 59 -5.57 -21.71 31.64
C PHE A 59 -6.42 -20.75 30.78
N ALA A 60 -5.81 -19.79 30.10
CA ALA A 60 -6.51 -18.87 29.21
C ALA A 60 -6.68 -19.52 27.84
N HIS A 61 -7.92 -19.57 27.33
CA HIS A 61 -8.23 -20.08 26.01
C HIS A 61 -8.56 -18.91 25.08
N THR A 62 -7.59 -18.48 24.26
CA THR A 62 -7.69 -17.26 23.42
C THR A 62 -7.61 -17.56 21.91
N PRO A 63 -8.50 -18.40 21.35
CA PRO A 63 -8.35 -18.96 20.00
C PRO A 63 -8.36 -17.89 18.88
N ASN A 64 -9.08 -16.78 19.08
CA ASN A 64 -9.10 -15.67 18.12
C ASN A 64 -7.80 -14.87 18.14
N PHE A 65 -7.21 -14.63 19.32
CA PHE A 65 -5.90 -13.99 19.44
C PHE A 65 -4.82 -14.90 18.87
N ASP A 66 -4.88 -16.20 19.19
CA ASP A 66 -3.93 -17.21 18.69
C ASP A 66 -3.95 -17.29 17.16
N ARG A 67 -5.14 -17.20 16.54
CA ARG A 67 -5.26 -17.14 15.08
C ARG A 67 -4.55 -15.92 14.51
N VAL A 68 -4.75 -14.74 15.09
CA VAL A 68 -4.08 -13.50 14.65
C VAL A 68 -2.57 -13.58 14.85
N ALA A 69 -2.11 -14.13 15.98
CA ALA A 69 -0.69 -14.34 16.26
C ALA A 69 -0.04 -15.30 15.24
N ARG A 70 -0.74 -16.36 14.83
CA ARG A 70 -0.27 -17.34 13.84
C ARG A 70 -0.27 -16.81 12.41
N GLU A 71 -1.25 -15.99 12.04
CA GLU A 71 -1.39 -15.40 10.71
C GLU A 71 -0.56 -14.12 10.54
N GLY A 72 -0.04 -13.56 11.64
CA GLY A 72 0.70 -12.31 11.69
C GLY A 72 2.05 -12.44 12.40
N VAL A 73 2.33 -11.47 13.26
CA VAL A 73 3.58 -11.39 14.03
C VAL A 73 3.23 -11.35 15.52
N LEU A 74 3.82 -12.26 16.30
CA LEU A 74 3.73 -12.28 17.75
C LEU A 74 5.02 -11.69 18.35
N PHE A 75 4.89 -10.60 19.10
CA PHE A 75 6.02 -10.00 19.80
C PHE A 75 6.20 -10.63 21.18
N THR A 76 7.38 -11.15 21.48
CA THR A 76 7.67 -11.80 22.77
C THR A 76 8.39 -10.90 23.78
N HIS A 77 8.79 -9.70 23.35
CA HIS A 77 9.54 -8.73 24.14
C HIS A 77 8.97 -7.32 23.96
N THR A 78 7.75 -7.10 24.45
CA THR A 78 7.07 -5.80 24.46
C THR A 78 6.88 -5.32 25.89
N PHE A 79 7.24 -4.06 26.14
CA PHE A 79 7.20 -3.46 27.47
C PHE A 79 6.31 -2.22 27.43
N ALA A 80 5.41 -2.10 28.41
CA ALA A 80 4.74 -0.83 28.67
C ALA A 80 5.75 0.16 29.26
N ALA A 81 5.75 1.41 28.78
CA ALA A 81 6.65 2.44 29.29
C ALA A 81 6.35 2.78 30.77
N ALA A 82 5.08 2.68 31.16
CA ALA A 82 4.63 2.78 32.54
C ALA A 82 3.50 1.77 32.78
N PRO A 83 3.48 1.04 33.91
CA PRO A 83 2.42 0.08 34.24
C PRO A 83 1.24 0.82 34.91
N GLN A 84 0.56 1.69 34.16
CA GLN A 84 -0.62 2.43 34.61
C GLN A 84 -1.70 2.46 33.53
N CYS A 85 -2.96 2.66 33.94
CA CYS A 85 -4.10 2.76 33.02
C CYS A 85 -4.24 4.17 32.40
N SER A 86 -3.43 5.13 32.83
CA SER A 86 -3.36 6.48 32.26
C SER A 86 -2.45 6.49 31.03
N PRO A 87 -2.60 7.46 30.10
CA PRO A 87 -1.83 7.50 28.87
C PRO A 87 -0.32 7.41 29.11
N ASN A 88 0.33 6.60 28.29
CA ASN A 88 1.75 6.29 28.31
C ASN A 88 2.40 6.49 26.93
#